data_AF-A0ABD1K2L7-F1
#
_entry.id   AF-A0ABD1K2L7-F1
#
_cell.length_a   1.000
_cell.length_b   1.000
_cell.length_c   1.000
_cell.angle_alpha   90.00
_cell.angle_beta   90.00
_cell.angle_gamma   90.00
#
_symmetry.space_group_name_H-M   'P 1'
#
loop_
_entity.id
_entity.type
_entity.pdbx_description
1 polymer ?
#
loop_
_entity_poly.entity_id
_entity_poly.type
_entity_poly.pdbx_seq_one_letter_code
_entity_poly.pdbx_strand_id
1 'polypeptide(L)'
;MAFMVKHMIGGQLKDLTGGIAEEKPEGEKSEAAAKGMTQEEFEEYQQQLAEEKMERDASFAQKKAERATIRTHFREKYRLPKSDMDAEQIQQAGDDVELPTELAKMIAEDNQEEESRQSVLGQLTSLQNMDLDQLKDKAQATVEDLKKTADKCEIM
;
A
#
# COMPACT_ATOMS: atom_id res chain seq x y z
N MET A 1 -13.63 22.41 12.22
CA MET A 1 -13.31 23.56 11.33
C MET A 1 -13.76 24.93 11.83
N ALA A 2 -14.69 25.05 12.79
CA ALA A 2 -15.14 26.36 13.31
C ALA A 2 -14.08 27.15 14.10
N PHE A 3 -13.07 26.48 14.66
CA PHE A 3 -12.03 27.11 15.50
C PHE A 3 -10.96 27.87 14.68
N MET A 4 -10.57 27.35 13.51
CA MET A 4 -9.56 27.99 12.64
C MET A 4 -10.02 29.33 12.08
N VAL A 5 -11.33 29.50 11.82
CA VAL A 5 -11.89 30.76 11.30
C VAL A 5 -11.86 31.87 12.37
N LYS A 6 -11.99 31.51 13.66
CA LYS A 6 -12.04 32.49 14.76
C LYS A 6 -10.68 33.14 15.03
N HIS A 7 -9.57 32.42 14.85
CA HIS A 7 -8.23 32.97 15.05
C HIS A 7 -7.75 33.88 13.91
N MET A 8 -8.19 33.67 12.68
CA MET A 8 -7.81 34.56 11.57
C MET A 8 -8.48 35.94 11.64
N ILE A 9 -9.68 36.03 12.24
CA ILE A 9 -10.43 37.29 12.34
C ILE A 9 -10.09 38.08 13.62
N GLY A 10 -9.72 37.39 14.71
CA GLY A 10 -9.43 38.04 15.99
C GLY A 10 -8.08 38.76 16.07
N GLY A 11 -7.09 38.35 15.26
CA GLY A 11 -5.73 38.92 15.28
C GLY A 11 -5.64 40.34 14.72
N GLN A 12 -6.31 40.62 13.59
CA GLN A 12 -6.17 41.90 12.89
C GLN A 12 -6.95 43.06 13.54
N LEU A 13 -7.91 42.77 14.43
CA LEU A 13 -8.70 43.79 15.12
C LEU A 13 -7.95 44.44 16.28
N LYS A 14 -6.93 43.76 16.84
CA LYS A 14 -6.13 44.28 17.96
C LYS A 14 -5.10 45.32 17.53
N ASP A 15 -4.58 45.23 16.31
CA ASP A 15 -3.52 46.11 15.81
C ASP A 15 -4.04 47.44 15.21
N LEU A 16 -5.37 47.63 15.13
CA LEU A 16 -6.00 48.84 14.57
C LEU A 16 -6.49 49.85 15.64
N THR A 17 -6.43 49.52 16.93
CA THR A 17 -6.83 50.43 18.02
C THR A 17 -5.60 51.04 18.70
N GLY A 18 -5.02 52.04 18.05
CA GLY A 18 -3.99 52.89 18.66
C GLY A 18 -4.58 53.77 19.78
N GLY A 19 -3.90 53.80 20.94
CA GLY A 19 -4.05 54.88 21.92
C GLY A 19 -3.89 54.51 23.40
N ILE A 20 -2.69 54.81 23.96
CA ILE A 20 -2.42 55.37 25.30
C ILE A 20 -3.02 54.62 26.52
N ALA A 21 -2.18 53.85 27.24
CA ALA A 21 -2.06 53.88 28.71
C ALA A 21 -0.99 52.91 29.23
N GLU A 22 -0.07 53.47 30.02
CA GLU A 22 0.82 52.89 31.04
C GLU A 22 1.65 51.63 30.76
N GLU A 23 2.97 51.84 30.77
CA GLU A 23 3.98 50.83 31.08
C GLU A 23 3.72 50.19 32.45
N LYS A 24 3.58 48.86 32.47
CA LYS A 24 3.89 48.00 33.62
C LYS A 24 4.67 46.78 33.15
N PRO A 25 5.61 46.30 33.98
CA PRO A 25 6.81 45.61 33.54
C PRO A 25 6.51 44.21 33.04
N GLU A 26 7.38 43.75 32.14
CA GLU A 26 7.47 42.39 31.62
C GLU A 26 7.41 41.35 32.74
N GLY A 27 6.22 40.80 32.97
CA GLY A 27 6.07 39.45 33.46
C GLY A 27 6.00 38.55 32.23
N GLU A 28 6.86 37.54 32.16
CA GLU A 28 6.82 36.50 31.13
C GLU A 28 5.38 36.05 30.93
N LYS A 29 4.75 36.51 29.84
CA LYS A 29 3.41 36.06 29.46
C LYS A 29 3.55 34.57 29.19
N SER A 30 2.88 33.74 29.98
CA SER A 30 2.87 32.29 29.74
C SER A 30 2.52 32.00 28.28
N GLU A 31 3.05 30.93 27.69
CA GLU A 31 2.76 30.57 26.28
C GLU A 31 1.24 30.48 26.01
N ALA A 32 0.47 30.07 27.03
CA ALA A 32 -0.99 30.11 27.01
C ALA A 32 -1.55 31.54 26.84
N ALA A 33 -1.07 32.50 27.63
CA ALA A 33 -1.48 33.90 27.55
C ALA A 33 -1.00 34.58 26.25
N ALA A 34 0.18 34.21 25.73
CA ALA A 34 0.68 34.65 24.44
C ALA A 34 -0.19 34.16 23.26
N LYS A 35 -0.77 32.95 23.41
CA LYS A 35 -1.70 32.36 22.43
C LYS A 35 -3.17 32.74 22.67
N GLY A 36 -3.44 33.55 23.70
CA GLY A 36 -4.78 34.03 24.04
C GLY A 36 -5.72 32.96 24.60
N MET A 37 -5.17 31.87 25.14
CA MET A 37 -5.88 30.77 25.80
C MET A 37 -5.72 30.85 27.32
N THR A 38 -6.68 30.26 28.03
CA THR A 38 -6.49 29.88 29.44
C THR A 38 -5.43 28.78 29.54
N GLN A 39 -4.78 28.62 30.71
CA GLN A 39 -3.74 27.59 30.89
C GLN A 39 -4.29 26.18 30.62
N GLU A 40 -5.50 25.88 31.08
CA GLU A 40 -6.17 24.59 30.89
C GLU A 40 -6.43 24.31 29.39
N GLU A 41 -6.93 25.29 28.64
CA GLU A 41 -7.15 25.15 27.19
C GLU A 41 -5.85 24.92 26.40
N PHE A 42 -4.75 25.51 26.85
CA PHE A 42 -3.44 25.34 26.21
C PHE A 42 -2.86 23.94 26.45
N GLU A 43 -3.04 23.38 27.65
CA GLU A 43 -2.64 22.02 27.98
C GLU A 43 -3.45 20.98 27.19
N GLU A 44 -4.78 21.15 27.11
CA GLU A 44 -5.63 20.28 26.28
C GLU A 44 -5.25 20.35 24.80
N TYR A 45 -4.93 21.54 24.30
CA TYR A 45 -4.45 21.70 22.92
C TYR A 45 -3.13 20.98 22.67
N GLN A 46 -2.18 21.04 23.60
CA GLN A 46 -0.93 20.28 23.49
C GLN A 46 -1.17 18.77 23.52
N GLN A 47 -2.08 18.30 24.38
CA GLN A 47 -2.47 16.89 24.43
C GLN A 47 -3.11 16.44 23.12
N GLN A 48 -4.03 17.20 22.54
CA GLN A 48 -4.64 16.89 21.25
C GLN A 48 -3.60 16.82 20.12
N LEU A 49 -2.64 17.75 20.09
CA LEU A 49 -1.55 17.70 19.11
C LEU A 49 -0.66 16.45 19.28
N ALA A 50 -0.40 16.05 20.53
CA ALA A 50 0.37 14.85 20.82
C ALA A 50 -0.39 13.59 20.40
N GLU A 51 -1.69 13.52 20.66
CA GLU A 51 -2.56 12.42 20.28
C GLU A 51 -2.69 12.29 18.76
N GLU A 52 -2.98 13.39 18.06
CA GLU A 52 -3.06 13.40 16.59
C GLU A 52 -1.71 12.99 15.96
N LYS A 53 -0.60 13.43 16.55
CA LYS A 53 0.73 13.02 16.11
C LYS A 53 0.94 11.52 16.29
N MET A 54 0.57 10.97 17.45
CA MET A 54 0.68 9.53 17.71
C MET A 54 -0.16 8.70 16.74
N GLU A 55 -1.42 9.06 16.53
CA GLU A 55 -2.31 8.36 15.59
C GLU A 55 -1.76 8.40 14.16
N ARG A 56 -1.27 9.58 13.75
CA ARG A 56 -0.67 9.77 12.43
C ARG A 56 0.59 8.92 12.27
N ASP A 57 1.49 8.94 13.25
CA ASP A 57 2.73 8.17 13.22
C ASP A 57 2.45 6.66 13.18
N ALA A 58 1.44 6.18 13.92
CA ALA A 58 0.97 4.80 13.84
C ALA A 58 0.44 4.43 12.43
N SER A 59 -0.38 5.30 11.84
CA SER A 59 -0.90 5.08 10.48
C SER A 59 0.21 5.06 9.42
N PHE A 60 1.25 5.87 9.60
CA PHE A 60 2.42 5.88 8.72
C PHE A 60 3.27 4.63 8.90
N ALA A 61 3.46 4.17 10.13
CA ALA A 61 4.18 2.93 10.42
C ALA A 61 3.50 1.74 9.73
N GLN A 62 2.18 1.61 9.86
CA GLN A 62 1.40 0.55 9.21
C GLN A 62 1.54 0.59 7.69
N LYS A 63 1.29 1.74 7.05
CA LYS A 63 1.41 1.89 5.58
C LYS A 63 2.83 1.63 5.06
N LYS A 64 3.84 1.96 5.87
CA LYS A 64 5.25 1.71 5.53
C LYS A 64 5.55 0.22 5.57
N ALA A 65 5.02 -0.48 6.56
CA ALA A 65 5.12 -1.93 6.65
C ALA A 65 4.35 -2.63 5.51
N GLU A 66 3.10 -2.25 5.22
CA GLU A 66 2.33 -2.80 4.10
C GLU A 66 3.10 -2.67 2.77
N ARG A 67 3.71 -1.50 2.54
CA ARG A 67 4.55 -1.27 1.36
C ARG A 67 5.78 -2.17 1.34
N ALA A 68 6.40 -2.40 2.49
CA ALA A 68 7.54 -3.32 2.62
C ALA A 68 7.11 -4.78 2.37
N THR A 69 5.93 -5.19 2.82
CA THR A 69 5.34 -6.52 2.54
C THR A 69 5.13 -6.72 1.05
N ILE A 70 4.52 -5.75 0.36
CA ILE A 70 4.34 -5.78 -1.10
C ILE A 70 5.70 -5.90 -1.82
N ARG A 71 6.68 -5.08 -1.42
CA ARG A 71 8.03 -5.13 -1.97
C ARG A 71 8.70 -6.50 -1.75
N THR A 72 8.44 -7.16 -0.62
CA THR A 72 8.96 -8.49 -0.31
C THR A 72 8.34 -9.54 -1.22
N HIS A 73 7.02 -9.53 -1.40
CA HIS A 73 6.34 -10.44 -2.32
C HIS A 73 6.82 -10.30 -3.77
N PHE A 74 7.02 -9.07 -4.27
CA PHE A 74 7.54 -8.89 -5.62
C PHE A 74 8.97 -9.42 -5.77
N ARG A 75 9.82 -9.25 -4.75
CA ARG A 75 11.17 -9.82 -4.78
C ARG A 75 11.14 -11.33 -4.85
N GLU A 76 10.27 -11.99 -4.07
CA GLU A 76 10.11 -13.44 -4.11
C GLU A 76 9.59 -13.90 -5.48
N LYS A 77 8.56 -13.23 -6.02
CA LYS A 77 7.98 -13.53 -7.34
C LYS A 77 9.03 -13.48 -8.46
N TYR A 78 9.92 -12.50 -8.44
CA TYR A 78 10.95 -12.31 -9.46
C TYR A 78 12.32 -12.86 -9.05
N ARG A 79 12.42 -13.61 -7.95
CA ARG A 79 13.67 -14.19 -7.42
C ARG A 79 14.78 -13.16 -7.21
N LEU A 80 14.42 -11.97 -6.79
CA LEU A 80 15.34 -10.89 -6.45
C LEU A 80 15.89 -11.09 -5.02
N PRO A 81 17.10 -10.58 -4.71
CA PRO A 81 17.64 -10.61 -3.36
C PRO A 81 16.73 -9.91 -2.35
N LYS A 82 16.58 -10.52 -1.17
CA LYS A 82 15.83 -9.94 -0.04
C LYS A 82 16.50 -8.64 0.44
N SER A 83 15.70 -7.76 1.04
CA SER A 83 16.17 -6.48 1.56
C SER A 83 15.96 -6.43 3.07
N ASP A 84 17.05 -6.28 3.82
CA ASP A 84 17.01 -6.23 5.28
C ASP A 84 16.20 -5.03 5.79
N MET A 85 16.29 -3.89 5.10
CA MET A 85 15.48 -2.70 5.39
C MET A 85 13.97 -2.94 5.32
N ASP A 86 13.53 -3.82 4.43
CA ASP A 86 12.11 -4.16 4.29
C ASP A 86 11.67 -5.08 5.42
N ALA A 87 12.53 -6.03 5.81
CA ALA A 87 12.28 -6.89 6.97
C ALA A 87 12.18 -6.08 8.28
N GLU A 88 13.06 -5.10 8.49
CA GLU A 88 13.00 -4.20 9.64
C GLU A 88 11.71 -3.37 9.68
N GLN A 89 11.27 -2.86 8.53
CA GLN A 89 10.03 -2.06 8.44
C GLN A 89 8.78 -2.88 8.76
N ILE A 90 8.77 -4.16 8.38
CA ILE A 90 7.68 -5.08 8.73
C ILE A 90 7.73 -5.36 10.23
N GLN A 91 8.90 -5.73 10.76
CA GLN A 91 9.06 -6.04 12.19
C GLN A 91 8.71 -4.86 13.11
N GLN A 92 8.99 -3.62 12.70
CA GLN A 92 8.67 -2.41 13.47
C GLN A 92 7.17 -2.17 13.64
N ALA A 93 6.33 -2.62 12.71
CA ALA A 93 4.88 -2.50 12.81
C ALA A 93 4.23 -3.68 13.55
N GLY A 94 5.04 -4.66 14.00
CA GLY A 94 4.57 -5.96 14.45
C GLY A 94 4.46 -6.95 13.29
N ASP A 95 4.63 -8.25 13.54
CA ASP A 95 4.58 -9.28 12.48
C ASP A 95 3.21 -9.41 11.77
N ASP A 96 2.20 -8.69 12.25
CA ASP A 96 0.80 -8.78 11.78
C ASP A 96 0.49 -7.72 10.70
N VAL A 97 1.36 -7.63 9.70
CA VAL A 97 1.20 -6.69 8.57
C VAL A 97 0.63 -7.47 7.39
N GLU A 98 -0.69 -7.54 7.36
CA GLU A 98 -1.43 -8.18 6.27
C GLU A 98 -1.38 -7.33 4.99
N LEU A 99 -1.55 -8.00 3.85
CA LEU A 99 -1.74 -7.33 2.57
C LEU A 99 -3.02 -6.47 2.62
N PRO A 100 -3.00 -5.23 2.07
CA PRO A 100 -4.20 -4.41 1.99
C PRO A 100 -5.39 -5.17 1.41
N THR A 101 -6.56 -5.01 2.01
CA THR A 101 -7.75 -5.85 1.77
C THR A 101 -8.16 -5.89 0.29
N GLU A 102 -8.06 -4.76 -0.40
CA GLU A 102 -8.34 -4.65 -1.85
C GLU A 102 -7.38 -5.49 -2.70
N LEU A 103 -6.08 -5.50 -2.33
CA LEU A 103 -5.09 -6.31 -3.03
C LEU A 103 -5.25 -7.79 -2.72
N ALA A 104 -5.55 -8.13 -1.46
CA ALA A 104 -5.85 -9.51 -1.07
C ALA A 104 -7.06 -10.06 -1.84
N LYS A 105 -8.10 -9.23 -2.02
CA LYS A 105 -9.29 -9.57 -2.81
C LYS A 105 -8.97 -9.78 -4.28
N MET A 106 -8.22 -8.88 -4.91
CA MET A 106 -7.81 -9.01 -6.32
C MET A 106 -7.00 -10.29 -6.55
N ILE A 107 -6.09 -10.64 -5.65
CA ILE A 107 -5.32 -11.90 -5.72
C ILE A 107 -6.25 -13.12 -5.60
N ALA A 108 -7.24 -13.08 -4.71
CA ALA A 108 -8.18 -14.18 -4.54
C ALA A 108 -9.05 -14.39 -5.78
N GLU A 109 -9.51 -13.30 -6.41
CA GLU A 109 -10.27 -13.33 -7.66
C GLU A 109 -9.41 -13.85 -8.83
N ASP A 110 -8.18 -13.34 -9.01
CA ASP A 110 -7.24 -13.81 -10.04
C ASP A 110 -6.93 -15.30 -9.89
N ASN A 111 -6.70 -15.78 -8.66
CA ASN A 111 -6.43 -17.20 -8.42
C ASN A 111 -7.63 -18.08 -8.80
N GLN A 112 -8.86 -17.65 -8.53
CA GLN A 112 -10.06 -18.38 -8.95
C GLN A 112 -10.20 -18.42 -10.48
N GLU A 113 -9.91 -17.32 -11.17
CA GLU A 113 -9.91 -17.29 -12.63
C GLU A 113 -8.84 -18.22 -13.21
N GLU A 114 -7.61 -18.19 -12.68
CA GLU A 114 -6.52 -19.05 -13.14
C GLU A 114 -6.78 -20.54 -12.83
N GLU A 115 -7.35 -20.87 -11.67
CA GLU A 115 -7.79 -22.25 -11.37
C GLU A 115 -8.87 -22.72 -12.34
N SER A 116 -9.83 -21.85 -12.69
CA SER A 116 -10.88 -22.17 -13.67
C SER A 116 -10.31 -22.45 -15.07
N ARG A 117 -9.24 -21.72 -15.46
CA ARG A 117 -8.52 -21.92 -16.73
C ARG A 117 -7.63 -23.16 -16.71
N GLN A 118 -6.98 -23.45 -15.59
CA GLN A 118 -6.15 -24.64 -15.41
C GLN A 118 -6.97 -25.93 -15.30
N SER A 119 -8.24 -25.84 -14.90
CA SER A 119 -9.17 -26.97 -14.90
C SER A 119 -9.33 -27.57 -16.30
N VAL A 120 -9.58 -28.88 -16.36
CA VAL A 120 -9.74 -29.65 -17.60
C VAL A 120 -10.80 -29.04 -18.52
N LEU A 121 -11.88 -28.48 -17.96
CA LEU A 121 -12.92 -27.79 -18.73
C LEU A 121 -12.43 -26.44 -19.29
N GLY A 122 -11.63 -25.70 -18.51
CA GLY A 122 -10.99 -24.46 -18.95
C GLY A 122 -10.01 -24.68 -20.10
N GLN A 123 -9.20 -25.74 -20.00
CA GLN A 123 -8.30 -26.18 -21.07
C GLN A 123 -9.08 -26.57 -22.33
N LEU A 124 -10.20 -27.27 -22.21
CA LEU A 124 -11.09 -27.63 -23.32
C LEU A 124 -11.70 -26.40 -24.01
N THR A 125 -12.07 -25.36 -23.26
CA THR A 125 -12.51 -24.09 -23.86
C THR A 125 -11.38 -23.35 -24.58
N SER A 126 -10.13 -23.45 -24.11
CA SER A 126 -8.97 -22.91 -24.84
C SER A 126 -8.71 -23.67 -26.14
N LEU A 127 -9.00 -24.97 -26.19
CA LEU A 127 -8.88 -25.80 -27.40
C LEU A 127 -9.93 -25.48 -28.48
N GLN A 128 -11.06 -24.84 -28.15
CA GLN A 128 -12.07 -24.43 -29.14
C GLN A 128 -11.52 -23.40 -30.14
N ASN A 129 -10.42 -22.71 -29.80
CA ASN A 129 -9.74 -21.77 -30.68
C ASN A 129 -8.58 -22.39 -31.47
N MET A 130 -8.32 -23.70 -31.33
CA MET A 130 -7.32 -24.41 -32.11
C MET A 130 -7.97 -25.09 -33.32
N ASP A 131 -7.45 -24.81 -34.50
CA ASP A 131 -7.87 -25.43 -35.75
C ASP A 131 -7.52 -26.94 -35.71
N LEU A 132 -8.56 -27.77 -35.55
CA LEU A 132 -8.43 -29.23 -35.45
C LEU A 132 -7.81 -29.82 -36.72
N ASP A 133 -8.00 -29.18 -37.88
CA ASP A 133 -7.42 -29.64 -39.14
C ASP A 133 -5.90 -29.43 -39.15
N GLN A 134 -5.41 -28.28 -38.67
CA GLN A 134 -3.96 -28.06 -38.53
C GLN A 134 -3.31 -28.99 -37.50
N LEU A 135 -4.00 -29.30 -36.41
CA LEU A 135 -3.51 -30.24 -35.40
C LEU A 135 -3.42 -31.66 -35.99
N LYS A 136 -4.44 -32.07 -36.76
CA LYS A 136 -4.48 -33.36 -37.45
C LYS A 136 -3.37 -33.47 -38.49
N ASP A 137 -3.15 -32.44 -39.30
CA ASP A 137 -2.09 -32.43 -40.31
C ASP A 137 -0.70 -32.53 -39.66
N LYS A 138 -0.46 -31.80 -38.57
CA LYS A 138 0.79 -31.90 -37.80
C LYS A 138 0.96 -33.27 -37.13
N ALA A 139 -0.11 -33.84 -36.59
CA ALA A 139 -0.08 -35.17 -35.99
C ALA A 139 0.18 -36.26 -37.05
N GLN A 140 -0.42 -36.15 -38.23
CA GLN A 140 -0.15 -37.07 -39.34
C GLN A 140 1.28 -36.94 -39.84
N ALA A 141 1.78 -35.72 -40.05
CA ALA A 141 3.16 -35.50 -40.48
C ALA A 141 4.18 -36.06 -39.48
N THR A 142 3.97 -35.84 -38.18
CA THR A 142 4.87 -36.38 -37.14
C THR A 142 4.84 -37.90 -37.05
N VAL A 143 3.67 -38.54 -37.22
CA VAL A 143 3.56 -40.00 -37.28
C VAL A 143 4.24 -40.57 -38.52
N GLU A 144 4.10 -39.92 -39.68
CA GLU A 144 4.81 -40.33 -40.90
C GLU A 144 6.31 -40.18 -40.77
N ASP A 145 6.79 -39.09 -40.18
CA ASP A 145 8.21 -38.87 -39.95
C ASP A 145 8.77 -39.88 -38.94
N LEU A 146 8.05 -40.18 -37.86
CA LEU A 146 8.43 -41.25 -36.92
C LEU A 146 8.50 -42.62 -37.61
N LYS A 147 7.55 -42.95 -38.48
CA LYS A 147 7.60 -44.19 -39.28
C LYS A 147 8.82 -44.23 -40.18
N LYS A 148 9.10 -43.17 -40.94
CA LYS A 148 10.31 -43.06 -41.78
C LYS A 148 11.60 -43.16 -40.97
N THR A 149 11.60 -42.67 -39.74
CA THR A 149 12.76 -42.71 -38.84
C THR A 149 12.93 -44.11 -38.24
N ALA A 150 11.84 -44.79 -37.88
CA ALA A 150 11.84 -46.17 -37.42
C ALA A 150 12.26 -47.15 -38.52
N ASP A 151 11.80 -46.94 -39.77
CA ASP A 151 12.20 -47.76 -40.93
C ASP A 151 13.69 -47.59 -41.30
N LYS A 152 14.30 -46.47 -40.90
CA LYS A 152 15.75 -46.21 -41.04
C LYS A 152 16.57 -46.62 -39.82
N CYS A 153 15.91 -47.06 -38.74
CA CYS A 153 16.56 -47.50 -37.52
C CYS A 153 16.89 -48.99 -37.67
N GLU A 154 17.96 -49.31 -38.39
CA GLU A 154 18.61 -50.61 -38.27
C GLU A 154 19.26 -50.68 -36.89
N ILE A 155 18.60 -51.36 -35.95
CA ILE A 155 19.21 -51.73 -34.67
C ILE A 155 20.36 -52.70 -35.01
N MET A 156 21.59 -52.18 -34.97
CA MET A 156 22.82 -52.98 -34.96
C MET A 156 23.04 -53.60 -33.57
#